data_AF-A0A5K1D8X8-F1
#
_entry.id   AF-A0A5K1D8X8-F1
#
_cell.length_a   1.000
_cell.length_b   1.000
_cell.length_c   1.000
_cell.angle_alpha   90.00
_cell.angle_beta   90.00
_cell.angle_gamma   90.00
#
_symmetry.space_group_name_H-M   'P 1'
#
loop_
_entity.id
_entity.type
_entity.pdbx_description
1 polymer ?
#
loop_
_entity_poly.entity_id
_entity_poly.type
_entity_poly.pdbx_seq_one_letter_code
_entity_poly.pdbx_strand_id
1 'polypeptide(L)'
;YPDAPYDRFWLPSSSRIDGVISLTRDNMSMIPNFTDVPGVAMVHAITPASSNATTLAVPSLELSLVDALYYFNFFFSELSRAAYQNKSRSFDFLVDGKKLNLEPMTPPYQS
;
A
#
# COMPACT_ATOMS: atom_id res chain seq x y z
N TYR A 1 -6.73 -4.22 -14.55
CA TYR A 1 -7.11 -2.82 -14.73
C TYR A 1 -6.81 -2.41 -16.16
N PRO A 2 -7.84 -2.24 -17.01
CA PRO A 2 -7.67 -2.02 -18.45
C PRO A 2 -6.98 -0.69 -18.81
N ASP A 3 -6.92 0.28 -17.88
CA ASP A 3 -6.37 1.63 -18.12
C ASP A 3 -4.90 1.78 -17.73
N ALA A 4 -4.15 0.68 -17.59
CA ALA A 4 -2.71 0.75 -17.29
C ALA A 4 -1.94 1.15 -18.56
N PRO A 5 -1.16 2.25 -18.57
CA PRO A 5 -0.51 2.77 -19.79
C PRO A 5 0.60 1.87 -20.35
N TYR A 6 0.93 0.77 -19.66
CA TYR A 6 1.98 -0.16 -20.05
C TYR A 6 1.49 -1.61 -20.15
N ASP A 7 0.20 -1.83 -20.41
CA ASP A 7 -0.42 -3.16 -20.56
C ASP A 7 -0.14 -4.15 -19.42
N ARG A 8 0.12 -3.63 -18.21
CA ARG A 8 0.40 -4.45 -17.03
C ARG A 8 -0.88 -4.97 -16.40
N PHE A 9 -0.88 -6.26 -16.04
CA PHE A 9 -1.94 -6.85 -15.22
C PHE A 9 -1.72 -6.53 -13.74
N TRP A 10 -2.62 -5.72 -13.22
CA TRP A 10 -2.74 -5.44 -11.80
C TRP A 10 -3.86 -6.32 -11.23
N LEU A 11 -3.50 -7.23 -10.34
CA LEU A 11 -4.42 -8.18 -9.71
C LEU A 11 -4.65 -7.75 -8.25
N PRO A 12 -5.87 -7.90 -7.71
CA PRO A 12 -6.07 -7.87 -6.27
C PRO A 12 -5.14 -8.89 -5.60
N SER A 13 -4.77 -8.65 -4.33
CA SER A 13 -4.00 -9.64 -3.59
C SER A 13 -4.77 -10.97 -3.57
N SER A 14 -4.26 -11.98 -4.26
CA SER A 14 -4.88 -13.31 -4.36
C SER A 14 -4.76 -14.10 -3.07
N SER A 15 -3.78 -13.75 -2.25
CA SER A 15 -3.53 -14.36 -0.94
C SER A 15 -4.24 -13.57 0.15
N ARG A 16 -5.00 -14.27 1.00
CA ARG A 16 -5.59 -13.68 2.21
C ARG A 16 -4.45 -13.23 3.12
N ILE A 17 -4.33 -11.94 3.35
CA ILE A 17 -3.47 -11.38 4.39
C ILE A 17 -4.30 -11.35 5.67
N ASP A 18 -3.90 -12.10 6.69
CA ASP A 18 -4.64 -12.14 7.95
C ASP A 18 -4.46 -10.84 8.73
N GLY A 19 -5.50 -10.43 9.47
CA GLY A 19 -5.45 -9.26 10.34
C GLY A 19 -5.51 -7.90 9.63
N VAL A 20 -5.92 -7.85 8.36
CA VAL A 20 -6.12 -6.59 7.62
C VAL A 20 -7.58 -6.32 7.29
N ILE A 21 -7.90 -5.05 7.06
CA ILE A 21 -9.13 -4.62 6.41
C ILE A 21 -8.80 -3.85 5.13
N SER A 22 -9.67 -3.95 4.15
CA SER A 22 -9.61 -3.16 2.93
C SER A 22 -10.29 -1.82 3.13
N LEU A 23 -9.64 -0.75 2.69
CA LEU A 23 -10.17 0.60 2.67
C LEU A 23 -10.38 1.08 1.24
N THR A 24 -11.38 1.92 1.08
CA THR A 24 -11.60 2.69 -0.14
C THR A 24 -11.52 4.17 0.20
N ARG A 25 -11.01 4.95 -0.74
CA ARG A 25 -10.88 6.40 -0.61
C ARG A 25 -12.21 7.09 -0.28
N ASP A 26 -12.14 8.09 0.58
CA ASP A 26 -13.32 8.88 1.00
C ASP A 26 -13.89 9.79 -0.11
N ASN A 27 -13.05 10.26 -1.03
CA ASN A 27 -13.47 11.02 -2.21
C ASN A 27 -13.06 10.34 -3.52
N MET A 28 -14.00 9.62 -4.12
CA MET A 28 -13.80 8.89 -5.40
C MET A 28 -13.88 9.78 -6.64
N SER A 29 -14.27 11.07 -6.51
CA SER A 29 -14.28 12.01 -7.64
C SER A 29 -12.90 12.53 -8.02
N MET A 30 -11.90 12.34 -7.13
CA MET A 30 -10.51 12.73 -7.34
C MET A 30 -9.64 11.47 -7.32
N ILE A 31 -9.64 10.75 -8.45
CA ILE A 31 -8.72 9.64 -8.68
C ILE A 31 -7.42 10.24 -9.22
N PRO A 32 -6.29 10.14 -8.51
CA PRO A 32 -5.06 10.71 -9.00
C PRO A 32 -4.63 9.99 -10.28
N ASN A 33 -4.21 10.76 -11.28
CA ASN A 33 -3.71 10.21 -12.52
C ASN A 33 -2.21 9.93 -12.39
N PHE A 34 -1.85 8.68 -12.15
CA PHE A 34 -0.46 8.26 -12.13
C PHE A 34 -0.07 7.67 -13.48
N THR A 35 1.14 7.99 -13.94
CA THR A 35 1.72 7.38 -15.14
C THR A 35 2.12 5.92 -14.88
N ASP A 36 2.57 5.59 -13.67
CA ASP A 36 3.17 4.29 -13.38
C ASP A 36 2.26 3.32 -12.63
N VAL A 37 1.08 3.74 -12.18
CA VAL A 37 0.12 2.86 -11.49
C VAL A 37 -1.28 3.25 -11.93
N PRO A 38 -2.21 2.32 -12.15
CA PRO A 38 -3.60 2.68 -12.36
C PRO A 38 -4.11 3.48 -11.15
N GLY A 39 -4.63 4.70 -11.35
CA GLY A 39 -5.16 5.51 -10.25
C GLY A 39 -6.26 4.80 -9.46
N VAL A 40 -7.03 3.96 -10.15
CA VAL A 40 -8.02 3.04 -9.60
C VAL A 40 -7.46 1.96 -8.65
N ALA A 41 -6.17 1.63 -8.72
CA ALA A 41 -5.51 0.81 -7.70
C ALA A 41 -5.15 1.64 -6.46
N MET A 42 -4.80 2.92 -6.66
CA MET A 42 -4.36 3.84 -5.60
C MET A 42 -5.50 4.42 -4.76
N VAL A 43 -6.76 4.15 -5.10
CA VAL A 43 -7.93 4.48 -4.28
C VAL A 43 -8.33 3.36 -3.31
N HIS A 44 -7.60 2.25 -3.35
CA HIS A 44 -7.76 1.12 -2.45
C HIS A 44 -6.47 0.85 -1.69
N ALA A 45 -6.59 0.48 -0.42
CA ALA A 45 -5.45 0.12 0.42
C ALA A 45 -5.85 -0.95 1.44
N ILE A 46 -4.85 -1.59 2.03
CA ILE A 46 -5.03 -2.43 3.22
C ILE A 46 -4.44 -1.72 4.43
N THR A 47 -5.05 -1.92 5.59
CA THR A 47 -4.56 -1.43 6.88
C THR A 47 -4.78 -2.51 7.93
N PRO A 48 -4.08 -2.50 9.08
CA PRO A 48 -4.40 -3.41 10.16
C PRO A 48 -5.87 -3.30 10.59
N ALA A 49 -6.51 -4.44 10.86
CA ALA A 49 -7.90 -4.52 11.28
C ALA A 49 -8.15 -3.94 12.68
N SER A 50 -7.08 -3.80 13.48
CA SER A 50 -7.13 -3.28 14.84
C SER A 50 -6.22 -2.08 14.99
N SER A 51 -6.70 -1.04 15.68
CA SER A 51 -5.89 0.13 16.06
C SER A 51 -4.74 -0.21 17.01
N ASN A 52 -4.81 -1.38 17.68
CA ASN A 52 -3.77 -1.86 18.59
C ASN A 52 -2.75 -2.75 17.87
N ALA A 53 -2.92 -3.01 16.58
CA ALA A 53 -1.96 -3.81 15.82
C ALA A 53 -0.63 -3.06 15.72
N THR A 54 0.46 -3.72 16.09
CA THR A 54 1.81 -3.15 16.07
C THR A 54 2.55 -3.43 14.77
N THR A 55 2.08 -4.40 13.97
CA THR A 55 2.78 -4.83 12.75
C THR A 55 1.80 -5.34 11.70
N LEU A 56 2.04 -4.93 10.45
CA LEU A 56 1.43 -5.51 9.26
C LEU A 56 2.52 -6.24 8.47
N ALA A 57 2.40 -7.56 8.36
CA ALA A 57 3.28 -8.35 7.51
C ALA A 57 2.60 -8.58 6.16
N VAL A 58 3.23 -8.08 5.09
CA VAL A 58 2.83 -8.44 3.73
C VAL A 58 3.68 -9.64 3.33
N PRO A 59 3.07 -10.82 3.07
CA PRO A 59 3.85 -11.99 2.68
C PRO A 59 4.56 -11.72 1.35
N SER A 60 5.86 -11.95 1.31
CA SER A 60 6.52 -12.21 0.03
C SER A 60 5.92 -13.52 -0.49
N LEU A 61 5.18 -13.44 -1.59
CA LEU A 61 4.72 -14.63 -2.32
C LEU A 61 5.91 -15.59 -2.54
N GLU A 62 5.69 -16.89 -2.77
CA GLU A 62 6.66 -18.00 -2.93
C GLU A 62 7.89 -17.72 -3.84
N LEU A 63 8.74 -16.76 -3.46
CA LEU A 63 9.99 -16.39 -4.11
C LEU A 63 11.13 -17.29 -3.63
N SER A 64 10.82 -18.28 -2.79
CA SER A 64 11.76 -19.18 -2.12
C SER A 64 12.32 -20.28 -3.00
N LEU A 65 11.93 -20.37 -4.27
CA LEU A 65 12.40 -21.44 -5.16
C LEU A 65 13.76 -21.15 -5.81
N VAL A 66 14.24 -19.89 -5.80
CA VAL A 66 15.51 -19.50 -6.43
C VAL A 66 16.21 -18.42 -5.61
N ASP A 67 17.48 -18.63 -5.30
CA ASP A 67 18.37 -17.62 -4.73
C ASP A 67 18.65 -16.53 -5.79
N ALA A 68 17.92 -15.42 -5.69
CA ALA A 68 17.96 -14.32 -6.65
C ALA A 68 17.73 -12.97 -5.97
N LEU A 69 18.16 -11.90 -6.63
CA LEU A 69 17.88 -10.54 -6.21
C LEU A 69 16.46 -10.13 -6.66
N TYR A 70 15.64 -9.72 -5.69
CA TYR A 70 14.27 -9.27 -5.93
C TYR A 70 14.11 -7.77 -5.66
N TYR A 71 13.33 -7.12 -6.50
CA TYR A 71 12.92 -5.72 -6.33
C TYR A 71 11.43 -5.67 -6.01
N PHE A 72 11.09 -5.02 -4.90
CA PHE A 72 9.71 -4.79 -4.49
C PHE A 72 9.37 -3.31 -4.60
N ASN A 73 8.25 -3.00 -5.25
CA ASN A 73 7.70 -1.65 -5.32
C ASN A 73 6.44 -1.61 -4.45
N PHE A 74 6.50 -0.85 -3.36
CA PHE A 74 5.35 -0.60 -2.49
C PHE A 74 4.78 0.79 -2.76
N PHE A 75 3.46 0.87 -2.88
CA PHE A 75 2.75 2.12 -3.10
C PHE A 75 1.93 2.47 -1.86
N PHE A 76 2.04 3.71 -1.41
CA PHE A 76 1.38 4.19 -0.20
C PHE A 76 0.56 5.43 -0.52
N SER A 77 -0.69 5.44 -0.05
CA SER A 77 -1.55 6.62 -0.09
C SER A 77 -2.43 6.66 1.15
N GLU A 78 -2.61 7.87 1.68
CA GLU A 78 -3.64 8.15 2.67
C GLU A 78 -4.97 8.29 1.94
N LEU A 79 -5.97 7.50 2.35
CA LEU A 79 -7.30 7.39 1.74
C LEU A 79 -8.38 8.17 2.50
N SER A 80 -8.04 8.75 3.66
CA SER A 80 -8.89 9.61 4.46
C SER A 80 -8.29 11.01 4.58
N ARG A 81 -9.00 12.02 4.09
CA ARG A 81 -8.60 13.42 4.19
C ARG A 81 -8.48 13.85 5.65
N ALA A 82 -9.37 13.38 6.51
CA ALA A 82 -9.35 13.69 7.93
C ALA A 82 -8.08 13.16 8.61
N ALA A 83 -7.69 11.91 8.32
CA ALA A 83 -6.46 11.33 8.88
C ALA A 83 -5.21 12.05 8.39
N TYR A 84 -5.18 12.44 7.12
CA TYR A 84 -4.10 13.24 6.54
C TYR A 84 -3.95 14.59 7.24
N GLN A 85 -5.05 15.34 7.37
CA GLN A 85 -5.06 16.66 8.02
C GLN A 85 -4.60 16.58 9.48
N ASN A 86 -5.01 15.53 10.18
CA ASN A 86 -4.65 15.31 11.58
C ASN A 86 -3.27 14.65 11.76
N LYS A 87 -2.58 14.30 10.66
CA LYS A 87 -1.33 13.53 10.67
C LYS A 87 -1.41 12.29 11.57
N SER A 88 -2.56 11.62 11.56
CA SER A 88 -2.90 10.61 12.56
C SER A 88 -2.34 9.22 12.25
N ARG A 89 -1.63 9.08 11.12
CA ARG A 89 -1.05 7.80 10.67
C ARG A 89 0.35 7.99 10.12
N SER A 90 1.27 7.26 10.71
CA SER A 90 2.62 7.06 10.21
C SER A 90 3.04 5.62 10.49
N PHE A 91 4.06 5.14 9.79
CA PHE A 91 4.57 3.79 9.97
C PHE A 91 6.07 3.71 9.72
N ASP A 92 6.70 2.72 10.33
CA ASP A 92 8.03 2.29 9.95
C ASP A 92 7.95 1.19 8.90
N PHE A 93 8.85 1.22 7.93
CA PHE A 93 8.93 0.25 6.87
C PHE A 93 10.13 -0.67 7.11
N LEU A 94 9.84 -1.97 7.28
CA LEU A 94 10.83 -2.98 7.61
C LEU A 94 10.94 -4.00 6.48
N VAL A 95 12.16 -4.39 6.12
CA VAL A 95 12.47 -5.53 5.26
C VAL A 95 13.40 -6.45 6.03
N ASP A 96 13.04 -7.74 6.11
CA ASP A 96 13.73 -8.75 6.92
C ASP A 96 13.94 -8.31 8.38
N GLY A 97 12.94 -7.65 8.95
CA GLY A 97 12.97 -7.12 10.32
C GLY A 97 13.85 -5.89 10.53
N LYS A 98 14.50 -5.38 9.48
CA LYS A 98 15.33 -4.18 9.53
C LYS A 98 14.56 -2.96 9.02
N LYS A 99 14.47 -1.93 9.85
CA LYS A 99 13.90 -0.63 9.49
C LYS A 99 14.71 0.03 8.36
N LEU A 100 14.04 0.47 7.31
CA LEU A 100 14.64 1.10 6.12
C LEU A 100 14.52 2.63 6.12
N ASN A 101 13.46 3.17 6.70
CA ASN A 101 13.23 4.61 6.82
C ASN A 101 13.94 5.20 8.05
N LEU A 102 14.47 6.42 7.97
CA LEU A 102 15.03 7.12 9.14
C LEU A 102 13.93 7.59 10.08
N GLU A 103 12.94 8.28 9.52
CA GLU A 103 11.76 8.81 10.22
C GLU A 103 10.48 8.09 9.79
N PRO A 104 9.47 7.95 10.67
CA PRO A 104 8.19 7.34 10.30
C PRO A 104 7.58 7.95 9.05
N MET A 105 7.23 7.11 8.09
CA MET A 105 6.63 7.53 6.83
C MET A 105 5.19 7.96 7.06
N THR A 106 4.85 9.17 6.61
CA THR A 106 3.45 9.65 6.56
C THR A 106 2.96 9.54 5.11
N PRO A 107 1.99 8.68 4.81
CA PRO A 107 1.52 8.53 3.43
C PRO A 107 0.79 9.81 2.97
N PRO A 108 0.97 10.23 1.71
CA PRO A 108 0.31 11.42 1.19
C PRO A 108 -1.17 11.15 0.86
N TYR A 109 -2.04 12.12 1.12
CA TYR A 109 -3.39 12.16 0.55
C TYR A 109 -3.31 12.93 -0.77
N GLN A 110 -3.21 12.21 -1.87
CA GLN A 110 -2.94 12.82 -3.17
C GLN A 110 -4.21 13.45 -3.74
N SER A 111 -4.24 14.77 -3.85
CA SER A 111 -5.36 15.56 -4.42
C SER A 111 -5.40 15.53 -5.94
#